data_AF-A0A9E0I3R3-F1
#
_entry.id   AF-A0A9E0I3R3-F1
#
_cell.length_a   1.000
_cell.length_b   1.000
_cell.length_c   1.000
_cell.angle_alpha   90.00
_cell.angle_beta   90.00
_cell.angle_gamma   90.00
#
_symmetry.space_group_name_H-M   'P 1'
#
loop_
_entity.id
_entity.type
_entity.pdbx_description
1 polymer ?
#
loop_
_entity_poly.entity_id
_entity_poly.type
_entity_poly.pdbx_seq_one_letter_code
_entity_poly.pdbx_strand_id
1 'polypeptide(L)'
;MLDRLRSLWSRLTLLQICLGGSVLVHVALLGFRFVDPEGFNRTFKDTPLEVILVNAASEDPPEKAQALAQQNLSGGGEADKGRATSPLPPSQDATLGDAMEDSTRMIQQMQREQQNLLTQVRQELAALPPPQPRDQADTAQSRAEEERRRQLTKLLAEIDKRIHDENARPKKRYLS
;
A
#
# COMPACT_ATOMS: atom_id res chain seq x y z
N MET A 1 -45.07 1.47 -62.29
CA MET A 1 -44.81 1.54 -60.83
C MET A 1 -44.14 2.84 -60.41
N LEU A 2 -43.17 3.35 -61.17
CA LEU A 2 -42.48 4.61 -60.87
C LEU A 2 -43.39 5.85 -60.89
N ASP A 3 -44.39 5.91 -61.77
CA ASP A 3 -45.30 7.07 -61.84
C ASP A 3 -46.20 7.23 -60.60
N ARG A 4 -46.57 6.10 -59.97
CA ARG A 4 -47.31 6.13 -58.70
C ARG A 4 -46.44 6.68 -57.57
N LEU A 5 -45.17 6.27 -57.51
CA LEU A 5 -44.18 6.79 -56.57
C LEU A 5 -43.96 8.30 -56.74
N ARG A 6 -43.87 8.77 -57.99
CA ARG A 6 -43.67 10.18 -58.32
C ARG A 6 -44.88 11.04 -57.92
N SER A 7 -46.09 10.53 -58.13
CA SER A 7 -47.33 11.21 -57.71
C SER A 7 -47.48 11.32 -56.19
N LEU A 8 -47.05 10.29 -55.45
CA LEU A 8 -47.04 10.29 -53.99
C LEU A 8 -46.02 11.30 -53.44
N TRP A 9 -44.87 11.43 -54.11
CA TRP A 9 -43.84 12.37 -53.67
C TRP A 9 -44.26 13.84 -53.86
N SER A 10 -45.03 14.12 -54.92
CA SER A 10 -45.57 15.46 -55.19
C SER A 10 -46.70 15.93 -54.26
N ARG A 11 -47.25 15.02 -53.42
CA ARG A 11 -48.33 15.32 -52.47
C ARG A 11 -47.83 15.62 -51.05
N LEU A 12 -46.54 15.44 -50.79
CA LEU A 12 -45.96 15.70 -49.47
C LEU A 12 -45.71 17.19 -49.29
N THR A 13 -46.10 17.70 -48.12
CA THR A 13 -45.81 19.09 -47.75
C THR A 13 -44.34 19.26 -47.40
N LEU A 14 -43.84 20.50 -47.49
CA LEU A 14 -42.43 20.83 -47.16
C LEU A 14 -42.04 20.31 -45.76
N LEU A 15 -42.95 20.44 -44.78
CA LEU A 15 -42.76 19.96 -43.41
C LEU A 15 -42.56 18.43 -43.37
N GLN A 16 -43.36 17.66 -44.10
CA GLN A 16 -43.26 16.20 -44.13
C GLN A 16 -41.94 15.73 -44.76
N ILE A 17 -41.47 16.43 -45.79
CA ILE A 17 -40.17 16.14 -46.42
C ILE A 17 -39.02 16.43 -45.44
N CYS A 18 -39.03 17.59 -44.78
CA CYS A 18 -38.02 17.93 -43.78
C CYS A 18 -38.02 16.97 -42.59
N LEU A 19 -39.20 16.60 -42.08
CA LEU A 19 -39.34 15.67 -40.96
C LEU A 19 -38.84 14.26 -41.34
N GLY A 20 -39.24 13.76 -42.51
CA GLY A 20 -38.77 12.47 -43.03
C GLY A 20 -37.26 12.43 -43.24
N GLY A 21 -36.69 13.51 -43.79
CA GLY A 21 -35.24 13.67 -43.92
C GLY A 21 -34.52 13.67 -42.58
N SER A 22 -35.03 14.41 -41.59
CA SER A 22 -34.45 14.45 -40.24
C SER A 22 -34.45 13.08 -39.56
N VAL A 23 -35.58 12.37 -39.63
CA VAL A 23 -35.69 11.01 -39.07
C VAL A 23 -34.72 10.06 -39.78
N LEU A 24 -34.63 10.13 -41.11
CA LEU A 24 -33.72 9.29 -41.89
C LEU A 24 -32.25 9.52 -41.52
N VAL A 25 -31.85 10.78 -41.32
CA VAL A 25 -30.50 11.13 -40.84
C VAL A 25 -30.23 10.56 -39.45
N HIS A 26 -31.17 10.68 -38.52
CA HIS A 26 -30.99 10.11 -37.17
C HIS A 26 -30.94 8.59 -37.20
N VAL A 27 -31.80 7.93 -37.99
CA VAL A 27 -31.77 6.46 -38.15
C VAL A 27 -30.47 6.01 -38.80
N ALA A 28 -29.95 6.74 -39.79
CA ALA A 28 -28.65 6.45 -40.38
C ALA A 28 -27.53 6.61 -39.34
N LEU A 29 -27.51 7.70 -38.57
CA LEU A 29 -26.49 7.93 -37.54
C LEU A 29 -26.56 6.91 -36.39
N LEU A 30 -27.75 6.48 -35.97
CA LEU A 30 -27.94 5.50 -34.90
C LEU A 30 -27.72 4.06 -35.38
N GLY A 31 -28.07 3.77 -36.63
CA GLY A 31 -27.94 2.45 -37.24
C GLY A 31 -26.51 2.17 -37.74
N PHE A 32 -25.78 3.21 -38.17
CA PHE A 32 -24.39 3.09 -38.58
C PHE A 32 -23.47 3.08 -37.35
N ARG A 33 -23.39 1.93 -36.68
CA ARG A 33 -22.52 1.73 -35.52
C ARG A 33 -21.06 1.69 -35.96
N PHE A 34 -20.36 2.82 -35.85
CA PHE A 34 -18.90 2.94 -36.00
C PHE A 34 -18.09 2.27 -34.88
N VAL A 35 -18.72 1.53 -33.97
CA VAL A 35 -18.07 1.01 -32.76
C VAL A 35 -18.17 -0.51 -32.75
N ASP A 36 -17.01 -1.15 -32.85
CA ASP A 36 -16.80 -2.58 -32.68
C ASP A 36 -17.08 -2.98 -31.22
N PRO A 37 -18.25 -3.59 -30.92
CA PRO A 37 -18.60 -3.93 -29.55
C PRO A 37 -17.69 -5.03 -29.00
N GLU A 38 -17.10 -5.86 -29.84
CA GLU A 38 -16.19 -6.93 -29.43
C GLU A 38 -14.81 -6.36 -29.06
N GLY A 39 -14.32 -5.38 -29.83
CA GLY A 39 -13.09 -4.64 -29.52
C GLY A 39 -13.18 -3.90 -28.19
N PHE A 40 -14.31 -3.21 -27.93
CA PHE A 40 -14.56 -2.57 -26.64
C PHE A 40 -14.53 -3.61 -25.51
N ASN A 41 -15.27 -4.70 -25.63
CA ASN A 41 -15.33 -5.74 -24.58
C ASN A 41 -13.97 -6.43 -24.34
N ARG A 42 -13.15 -6.60 -25.39
CA ARG A 42 -11.78 -7.14 -25.28
C ARG A 42 -10.84 -6.20 -24.53
N THR A 43 -10.92 -4.89 -24.76
CA THR A 43 -10.08 -3.92 -24.02
C THR A 43 -10.35 -3.91 -22.52
N PHE A 44 -11.60 -4.10 -22.06
CA PHE A 44 -11.90 -4.21 -20.63
C PHE A 44 -11.53 -5.57 -20.03
N LYS A 45 -11.52 -6.65 -20.82
CA LYS A 45 -11.09 -7.99 -20.37
C LYS A 45 -9.57 -8.12 -20.29
N ASP A 46 -8.85 -7.55 -21.25
CA ASP A 46 -7.40 -7.71 -21.39
C ASP A 46 -6.60 -6.62 -20.64
N THR A 47 -7.28 -5.59 -20.11
CA THR A 47 -6.66 -4.51 -19.31
C THR A 47 -7.33 -4.40 -17.94
N PRO A 48 -7.16 -5.39 -17.04
CA PRO A 48 -7.73 -5.30 -15.71
C PRO A 48 -7.09 -4.11 -14.97
N LEU A 49 -7.92 -3.14 -14.61
CA LEU A 49 -7.49 -2.00 -13.81
C LEU A 49 -7.33 -2.46 -12.36
N GLU A 50 -6.09 -2.50 -11.87
CA GLU A 50 -5.81 -2.75 -10.44
C GLU A 50 -6.05 -1.45 -9.65
N VAL A 51 -6.99 -1.51 -8.69
CA VAL A 51 -7.27 -0.38 -7.79
C VAL A 51 -6.66 -0.69 -6.43
N ILE A 52 -5.66 0.09 -6.04
CA ILE A 52 -4.94 -0.05 -4.78
C ILE A 52 -5.36 1.10 -3.87
N LEU A 53 -5.97 0.79 -2.73
CA LEU A 53 -6.22 1.80 -1.70
C LEU A 53 -4.89 2.15 -1.03
N VAL A 54 -4.63 3.44 -0.92
CA VAL A 54 -3.45 3.97 -0.25
C VAL A 54 -3.80 4.45 1.16
N ASN A 55 -2.87 4.28 2.10
CA ASN A 55 -3.12 4.56 3.52
C ASN A 55 -3.02 6.06 3.89
N ALA A 56 -2.45 6.90 3.02
CA ALA A 56 -2.35 8.34 3.20
C ALA A 56 -2.18 9.03 1.85
N ALA A 57 -2.66 10.26 1.71
CA ALA A 57 -2.39 11.12 0.56
C ALA A 57 -1.37 12.20 0.95
N SER A 58 -0.48 12.59 0.04
CA SER A 58 0.42 13.73 0.21
C SER A 58 0.11 14.83 -0.80
N GLU A 59 0.48 16.07 -0.48
CA GLU A 59 0.32 17.21 -1.40
C GLU A 59 1.48 17.28 -2.40
N ASP A 60 2.70 16.93 -1.97
CA ASP A 60 3.88 16.96 -2.83
C ASP A 60 3.87 15.83 -3.90
N PRO A 61 4.16 16.15 -5.17
CA PRO A 61 4.20 15.17 -6.25
C PRO A 61 5.45 14.27 -6.16
N PRO A 62 5.33 12.95 -6.45
CA PRO A 62 6.46 12.03 -6.43
C PRO A 62 7.38 12.24 -7.64
N GLU A 63 8.69 12.01 -7.47
CA GLU A 63 9.68 12.09 -8.56
C GLU A 63 9.41 11.10 -9.70
N LYS A 64 8.80 9.95 -9.38
CA LYS A 64 8.37 8.93 -10.35
C LYS A 64 6.96 8.46 -10.03
N ALA A 65 6.05 8.63 -10.98
CA ALA A 65 4.69 8.10 -10.90
C ALA A 65 4.72 6.56 -10.97
N GLN A 66 4.00 5.91 -10.06
CA GLN A 66 3.96 4.44 -9.95
C GLN A 66 2.58 3.85 -10.33
N ALA A 67 1.55 4.69 -10.47
CA ALA A 67 0.19 4.30 -10.85
C ALA A 67 -0.45 5.33 -11.79
N LEU A 68 -1.43 4.89 -12.59
CA LEU A 68 -2.16 5.75 -13.54
C LEU A 68 -3.04 6.80 -12.86
N ALA A 69 -3.58 6.48 -11.69
CA ALA A 69 -4.34 7.38 -10.84
C ALA A 69 -3.77 7.31 -9.41
N GLN A 70 -3.03 8.33 -9.00
CA GLN A 70 -2.27 8.36 -7.73
C GLN A 70 -2.57 9.67 -6.98
N GLN A 71 -2.92 9.63 -5.69
CA GLN A 71 -3.17 10.85 -4.87
C GLN A 71 -1.96 11.17 -3.95
N ASN A 72 -0.78 11.11 -4.59
CA ASN A 72 0.60 11.39 -4.17
C ASN A 72 1.06 10.73 -2.84
N LEU A 73 2.25 10.11 -2.78
CA LEU A 73 2.79 9.50 -1.55
C LEU A 73 4.31 9.49 -1.51
N SER A 74 4.88 9.74 -0.32
CA SER A 74 6.29 9.49 -0.02
C SER A 74 6.42 8.94 1.40
N GLY A 75 6.36 7.61 1.60
CA GLY A 75 6.77 6.95 2.85
C GLY A 75 6.25 5.52 2.99
N GLY A 76 7.06 4.47 3.06
CA GLY A 76 8.53 4.30 2.99
C GLY A 76 8.88 2.83 3.28
N GLY A 77 10.01 2.35 2.75
CA GLY A 77 10.63 1.03 2.95
C GLY A 77 11.88 0.92 2.06
N GLU A 78 12.90 0.13 2.41
CA GLU A 78 14.19 0.05 1.70
C GLU A 78 14.13 -0.61 0.29
N ALA A 79 13.02 -0.51 -0.42
CA ALA A 79 12.89 -1.06 -1.76
C ALA A 79 13.65 -0.19 -2.79
N ASP A 80 14.79 -0.70 -3.29
CA ASP A 80 15.64 -0.04 -4.30
C ASP A 80 14.91 0.23 -5.63
N LYS A 81 13.88 -0.57 -5.96
CA LYS A 81 13.04 -0.42 -7.15
C LYS A 81 11.61 -0.88 -6.86
N GLY A 82 10.65 -0.18 -7.44
CA GLY A 82 9.23 -0.51 -7.33
C GLY A 82 8.56 0.05 -6.07
N ARG A 83 7.32 -0.35 -5.84
CA ARG A 83 6.50 0.11 -4.72
C ARG A 83 6.80 -0.74 -3.49
N ALA A 84 7.03 -0.11 -2.33
CA ALA A 84 7.08 -0.85 -1.07
C ALA A 84 5.72 -1.51 -0.81
N THR A 85 5.68 -2.83 -0.86
CA THR A 85 4.50 -3.65 -0.57
C THR A 85 4.57 -4.14 0.87
N SER A 86 3.42 -4.33 1.52
CA SER A 86 3.37 -5.09 2.76
C SER A 86 3.89 -6.51 2.50
N PRO A 87 4.72 -7.10 3.39
CA PRO A 87 5.16 -8.48 3.24
C PRO A 87 4.03 -9.48 3.51
N LEU A 88 2.88 -9.04 4.01
CA LEU A 88 1.74 -9.91 4.26
C LEU A 88 0.99 -10.19 2.94
N PRO A 89 0.66 -11.47 2.67
CA PRO A 89 -0.15 -11.82 1.52
C PRO A 89 -1.53 -11.13 1.62
N PRO A 90 -2.10 -10.69 0.48
CA PRO A 90 -3.45 -10.11 0.47
C PRO A 90 -4.44 -11.13 1.04
N SER A 91 -5.23 -10.73 2.04
CA SER A 91 -6.29 -11.58 2.58
C SER A 91 -7.37 -11.77 1.51
N GLN A 92 -7.80 -13.01 1.30
CA GLN A 92 -8.90 -13.33 0.39
C GLN A 92 -10.26 -12.84 0.94
N ASP A 93 -10.32 -12.66 2.25
CA ASP A 93 -11.44 -12.05 2.95
C ASP A 93 -11.15 -10.57 3.17
N ALA A 94 -11.76 -9.72 2.35
CA ALA A 94 -11.82 -8.29 2.59
C ALA A 94 -12.90 -8.02 3.65
N THR A 95 -12.64 -8.39 4.91
CA THR A 95 -13.49 -7.97 6.03
C THR A 95 -13.31 -6.47 6.23
N LEU A 96 -14.34 -5.72 5.86
CA LEU A 96 -14.39 -4.27 5.95
C LEU A 96 -14.18 -3.85 7.43
N GLY A 97 -13.01 -3.28 7.74
CA GLY A 97 -12.79 -2.51 8.97
C GLY A 97 -11.94 -3.14 10.08
N ASP A 98 -11.71 -4.45 10.13
CA ASP A 98 -11.08 -5.10 11.31
C ASP A 98 -9.58 -5.46 11.12
N ALA A 99 -9.11 -5.54 9.87
CA ALA A 99 -7.72 -5.91 9.57
C ALA A 99 -6.65 -4.95 10.16
N MET A 100 -7.00 -3.67 10.35
CA MET A 100 -6.11 -2.69 10.98
C MET A 100 -6.06 -2.86 12.50
N GLU A 101 -7.15 -3.27 13.13
CA GLU A 101 -7.20 -3.47 14.57
C GLU A 101 -6.44 -4.74 14.96
N ASP A 102 -6.60 -5.82 14.20
CA ASP A 102 -5.87 -7.08 14.40
C ASP A 102 -4.37 -6.93 14.23
N SER A 103 -3.93 -6.20 13.19
CA SER A 103 -2.50 -5.92 12.99
C SER A 103 -1.93 -5.03 14.10
N THR A 104 -2.69 -4.04 14.59
CA THR A 104 -2.28 -3.20 15.71
C THR A 104 -2.13 -4.03 17.00
N ARG A 105 -3.08 -4.94 17.26
CA ARG A 105 -3.02 -5.87 18.41
C ARG A 105 -1.80 -6.78 18.32
N MET A 106 -1.50 -7.32 17.13
CA MET A 106 -0.32 -8.16 16.92
C MET A 106 0.99 -7.41 17.15
N ILE A 107 1.10 -6.16 16.64
CA ILE A 107 2.27 -5.31 16.89
C ILE A 107 2.43 -5.03 18.39
N GLN A 108 1.35 -4.71 19.10
CA GLN A 108 1.39 -4.49 20.54
C GLN A 108 1.82 -5.75 21.30
N GLN A 109 1.35 -6.93 20.90
CA GLN A 109 1.78 -8.19 21.51
C GLN A 109 3.28 -8.41 21.32
N MET A 110 3.80 -8.27 20.09
CA MET A 110 5.23 -8.41 19.81
C MET A 110 6.09 -7.38 20.57
N GLN A 111 5.61 -6.15 20.73
CA GLN A 111 6.30 -5.12 21.53
C GLN A 111 6.38 -5.50 23.01
N ARG A 112 5.31 -6.08 23.57
CA ARG A 112 5.32 -6.59 24.96
C ARG A 112 6.32 -7.72 25.14
N GLU A 113 6.38 -8.66 24.19
CA GLU A 113 7.35 -9.75 24.22
C GLU A 113 8.80 -9.21 24.19
N GLN A 114 9.09 -8.24 23.32
CA GLN A 114 10.41 -7.58 23.31
C GLN A 114 10.76 -6.91 24.63
N GLN A 115 9.80 -6.20 25.24
CA GLN A 115 10.01 -5.54 26.52
C GLN A 115 10.28 -6.54 27.67
N ASN A 116 9.60 -7.69 27.64
CA ASN A 116 9.83 -8.77 28.61
C ASN A 116 11.25 -9.34 28.46
N LEU A 117 11.68 -9.64 27.23
CA LEU A 117 13.04 -10.12 26.97
C LEU A 117 14.12 -9.13 27.40
N LEU A 118 13.92 -7.84 27.13
CA LEU A 118 14.86 -6.79 27.52
C LEU A 118 14.94 -6.65 29.05
N THR A 119 13.81 -6.80 29.73
CA THR A 119 13.76 -6.83 31.20
C THR A 119 14.52 -8.03 31.77
N GLN A 120 14.37 -9.21 31.17
CA GLN A 120 15.10 -10.41 31.57
C GLN A 120 16.62 -10.21 31.44
N VAL A 121 17.10 -9.63 30.32
CA VAL A 121 18.53 -9.33 30.12
C VAL A 121 19.05 -8.33 31.16
N ARG A 122 18.27 -7.29 31.49
CA ARG A 122 18.64 -6.32 32.54
C ARG A 122 18.72 -6.97 33.92
N GLN A 123 17.81 -7.89 34.24
CA GLN A 123 17.82 -8.66 35.48
C GLN A 123 19.02 -9.59 35.56
N GLU A 124 19.36 -10.29 34.48
CA GLU A 124 20.58 -11.13 34.43
C GLU A 124 21.85 -10.30 34.67
N LEU A 125 21.94 -9.10 34.09
CA LEU A 125 23.06 -8.20 34.31
C LEU A 125 23.15 -7.70 35.77
N ALA A 126 21.99 -7.41 36.39
CA ALA A 126 21.90 -6.98 37.78
C ALA A 126 22.17 -8.12 38.79
N ALA A 127 21.88 -9.36 38.41
CA ALA A 127 22.16 -10.54 39.22
C ALA A 127 23.66 -10.90 39.25
N LEU A 128 24.47 -10.37 38.33
CA LEU A 128 25.92 -10.59 38.32
C LEU A 128 26.61 -9.82 39.47
N PRO A 129 27.56 -10.43 40.19
CA PRO A 129 28.26 -9.81 41.32
C PRO A 129 28.92 -8.47 40.93
N PRO A 130 28.89 -7.43 41.78
CA PRO A 130 29.47 -6.12 41.44
C PRO A 130 30.95 -6.24 41.06
N PRO A 131 31.45 -5.38 40.16
CA PRO A 131 32.83 -5.45 39.69
C PRO A 131 33.78 -5.32 40.89
N GLN A 132 34.55 -6.38 41.14
CA GLN A 132 35.54 -6.37 42.21
C GLN A 132 36.78 -5.58 41.75
N PRO A 133 37.46 -4.85 42.66
CA PRO A 133 38.73 -4.21 42.35
C PRO A 133 39.73 -5.23 41.80
N ARG A 134 40.50 -4.80 40.80
CA ARG A 134 41.41 -5.61 39.96
C ARG A 134 42.46 -6.42 40.73
N ASP A 135 42.59 -6.17 42.03
CA ASP A 135 43.62 -6.74 42.89
C ASP A 135 43.19 -8.03 43.64
N GLN A 136 41.91 -8.45 43.59
CA GLN A 136 41.42 -9.49 44.53
C GLN A 136 40.89 -10.82 43.96
N ALA A 137 40.74 -11.01 42.64
CA ALA A 137 40.26 -12.30 42.13
C ALA A 137 40.76 -12.62 40.73
N ASP A 138 41.97 -13.17 40.63
CA ASP A 138 42.52 -13.71 39.38
C ASP A 138 42.16 -15.21 39.21
N THR A 139 40.90 -15.56 39.48
CA THR A 139 40.38 -16.92 39.34
C THR A 139 39.77 -17.10 37.94
N ALA A 140 39.78 -18.33 37.41
CA ALA A 140 39.16 -18.61 36.10
C ALA A 140 37.66 -18.26 36.07
N GLN A 141 36.99 -18.35 37.22
CA GLN A 141 35.57 -18.06 37.38
C GLN A 141 35.25 -16.56 37.33
N SER A 142 36.07 -15.70 37.97
CA SER A 142 35.87 -14.24 37.93
C SER A 142 36.04 -13.71 36.50
N ARG A 143 37.02 -14.24 35.75
CA ARG A 143 37.24 -13.87 34.34
C ARG A 143 36.04 -14.24 33.47
N ALA A 144 35.45 -15.42 33.65
CA ALA A 144 34.26 -15.85 32.91
C ALA A 144 33.03 -14.98 33.23
N GLU A 145 32.86 -14.58 34.49
CA GLU A 145 31.78 -13.66 34.92
C GLU A 145 31.95 -12.25 34.34
N GLU A 146 33.18 -11.73 34.32
CA GLU A 146 33.50 -10.46 33.67
C GLU A 146 33.24 -10.49 32.16
N GLU A 147 33.62 -11.57 31.48
CA GLU A 147 33.35 -11.76 30.06
C GLU A 147 31.84 -11.77 29.79
N ARG A 148 31.06 -12.52 30.59
CA ARG A 148 29.60 -12.55 30.47
C ARG A 148 28.98 -11.17 30.70
N ARG A 149 29.43 -10.43 31.71
CA ARG A 149 28.99 -9.03 31.94
C ARG A 149 29.29 -8.15 30.73
N ARG A 150 30.49 -8.24 30.16
CA ARG A 150 30.89 -7.44 28.98
C ARG A 150 30.02 -7.77 27.78
N GLN A 151 29.71 -9.05 27.55
CA GLN A 151 28.81 -9.48 26.47
C GLN A 151 27.40 -8.93 26.64
N LEU A 152 26.79 -9.07 27.83
CA LEU A 152 25.45 -8.56 28.12
C LEU A 152 25.38 -7.04 27.99
N THR A 153 26.40 -6.33 28.50
CA THR A 153 26.46 -4.85 28.40
C THR A 153 26.57 -4.41 26.94
N LYS A 154 27.39 -5.11 26.13
CA LYS A 154 27.52 -4.83 24.69
C LYS A 154 26.19 -5.04 23.96
N LEU A 155 25.50 -6.14 24.24
CA LEU A 155 24.18 -6.42 23.65
C LEU A 155 23.16 -5.32 24.01
N LEU A 156 23.14 -4.89 25.27
CA LEU A 156 22.26 -3.82 25.75
C LEU A 156 22.54 -2.49 25.03
N ALA A 157 23.82 -2.13 24.88
CA ALA A 157 24.24 -0.94 24.16
C ALA A 157 23.87 -0.98 22.67
N GLU A 158 23.95 -2.15 22.03
CA GLU A 158 23.53 -2.34 20.64
C GLU A 158 22.01 -2.18 20.48
N ILE A 159 21.23 -2.73 21.41
CA ILE A 159 19.77 -2.56 21.45
C ILE A 159 19.40 -1.09 21.65
N ASP A 160 19.99 -0.41 22.64
CA ASP A 160 19.71 1.01 22.91
C ASP A 160 20.07 1.89 21.72
N LYS A 161 21.21 1.61 21.05
CA LYS A 161 21.59 2.29 19.81
C LYS A 161 20.53 2.08 18.72
N ARG A 162 20.11 0.85 18.48
CA ARG A 162 19.07 0.55 17.47
C ARG A 162 17.74 1.21 17.82
N ILE A 163 17.32 1.20 19.08
CA ILE A 163 16.11 1.91 19.54
C ILE A 163 16.23 3.41 19.30
N HIS A 164 17.40 3.99 19.58
CA HIS A 164 17.64 5.42 19.34
C HIS A 164 17.58 5.74 17.84
N ASP A 165 18.28 4.97 17.02
CA ASP A 165 18.29 5.13 15.56
C ASP A 165 16.87 5.00 14.97
N GLU A 166 16.10 4.00 15.40
CA GLU A 166 14.69 3.81 14.97
C GLU A 166 13.76 4.93 15.46
N ASN A 167 13.96 5.47 16.67
CA ASN A 167 13.17 6.59 17.16
C ASN A 167 13.56 7.93 16.52
N ALA A 168 14.81 8.08 16.10
CA ALA A 168 15.32 9.26 15.41
C ALA A 168 14.89 9.31 13.93
N ARG A 169 14.53 8.17 13.33
CA ARG A 169 13.90 8.14 12.01
C ARG A 169 12.61 8.97 12.06
N PRO A 170 12.35 9.83 11.04
CA PRO A 170 11.17 10.69 11.03
C PRO A 170 9.89 9.85 11.01
N LYS A 171 9.10 9.94 12.09
CA LYS A 171 7.80 9.28 12.20
C LYS A 171 6.82 9.96 11.24
N LYS A 172 6.57 9.36 10.08
CA LYS A 172 5.49 9.80 9.19
C LYS A 172 4.17 9.43 9.86
N ARG A 173 3.49 10.44 10.41
CA ARG A 173 2.18 10.25 11.04
C ARG A 173 1.19 9.87 9.95
N TYR A 174 0.60 8.70 10.07
CA TYR A 174 -0.67 8.40 9.42
C TYR A 174 -1.70 9.34 10.06
N LEU A 175 -2.10 10.40 9.36
CA LEU A 175 -3.27 11.18 9.72
C LEU A 175 -4.48 10.48 9.08
N SER A 176 -5.43 10.08 9.91
CA SER A 176 -6.77 9.60 9.52
C SER A 176 -7.65 10.75 9.04
#